data_AF-K1U2U3-F1
#
_entry.id   AF-K1U2U3-F1
#
_cell.length_a   1.000
_cell.length_b   1.000
_cell.length_c   1.000
_cell.angle_alpha   90.00
_cell.angle_beta   90.00
_cell.angle_gamma   90.00
#
_symmetry.space_group_name_H-M   'P 1'
#
loop_
_entity.id
_entity.type
_entity.pdbx_description
1 polymer ?
#
loop_
_entity_poly.entity_id
_entity_poly.type
_entity_poly.pdbx_seq_one_letter_code
_entity_poly.pdbx_strand_id
1 'polypeptide(L)' 'TEPGIKGDTASTNSLKPATVNTGATIKVPLFINTGDKIRVDTRTREYYERIK' A
#
# COMPACT_ATOMS: atom_id res chain seq x y z
N THR A 1 20.51 18.15 -20.52
CA THR A 1 20.02 17.05 -21.36
C THR A 1 20.10 15.78 -20.51
N GLU A 2 19.05 15.10 -20.10
CA GLU A 2 17.60 15.18 -20.30
C GLU A 2 16.96 14.75 -18.96
N PRO A 3 15.95 15.48 -18.45
CA PRO A 3 15.21 15.03 -17.28
C PRO A 3 14.33 13.85 -17.71
N GLY A 4 14.69 12.66 -17.26
CA GLY A 4 13.98 11.42 -17.52
C GLY A 4 12.53 11.49 -17.03
N ILE A 5 11.65 11.88 -17.96
CA ILE A 5 10.33 11.33 -18.20
C ILE A 5 9.35 11.46 -17.01
N LYS A 6 8.60 12.58 -17.05
CA LYS A 6 7.16 12.56 -16.77
C LYS A 6 6.53 11.38 -17.53
N GLY A 7 6.38 10.21 -16.92
CA GLY A 7 5.83 9.10 -17.70
C GLY A 7 5.87 7.71 -17.14
N ASP A 8 6.16 7.49 -15.84
CA ASP A 8 5.60 6.28 -15.23
C ASP A 8 4.22 6.67 -14.70
N THR A 9 3.27 6.57 -15.63
CA THR A 9 1.83 6.50 -15.41
C THR A 9 1.50 6.17 -13.97
N ALA A 10 0.61 6.97 -13.39
CA ALA A 10 -0.20 6.56 -12.27
C ALA A 10 -0.64 5.10 -12.46
N SER A 11 0.12 4.17 -11.88
CA SER A 11 -0.35 2.83 -11.65
C SER A 11 -1.40 3.03 -10.58
N THR A 12 -2.62 3.29 -11.03
CA THR A 12 -3.84 3.40 -10.24
C THR A 12 -4.09 2.14 -9.39
N ASN A 13 -3.25 1.11 -9.54
CA ASN A 13 -3.21 -0.13 -8.78
C ASN A 13 -1.84 -0.45 -8.13
N SER A 14 -0.92 0.52 -8.02
CA SER A 14 0.33 0.30 -7.28
C SER A 14 0.02 0.09 -5.80
N LEU A 15 0.29 -1.11 -5.32
CA LEU A 15 0.30 -1.39 -3.89
C LEU A 15 1.70 -1.07 -3.34
N LYS A 16 1.75 -0.30 -2.25
CA LYS A 16 2.99 -0.05 -1.52
C LYS A 16 3.16 -1.11 -0.42
N PRO A 17 4.39 -1.58 -0.15
CA PRO A 17 4.65 -2.38 1.04
C PRO A 17 4.47 -1.51 2.28
N ALA A 18 3.64 -1.98 3.22
CA ALA A 18 3.47 -1.38 4.54
C ALA A 18 3.74 -2.42 5.61
N THR A 19 4.43 -1.99 6.67
CA THR A 19 4.66 -2.80 7.85
C THR A 19 3.56 -2.51 8.85
N VAL A 20 2.80 -3.53 9.24
CA VAL A 20 1.81 -3.41 10.31
C VAL A 20 2.48 -3.55 11.68
N ASN A 21 1.81 -3.12 12.75
CA ASN A 21 2.36 -3.12 14.11
C ASN A 21 2.79 -4.53 14.60
N THR A 22 2.26 -5.59 13.99
CA THR A 22 2.67 -6.97 14.28
C THR A 22 4.02 -7.37 13.66
N GLY A 23 4.66 -6.47 12.89
CA GLY A 23 5.92 -6.73 12.18
C GLY A 23 5.76 -7.41 10.83
N ALA A 24 4.52 -7.69 10.39
CA ALA A 24 4.26 -8.25 9.07
C ALA A 24 4.29 -7.16 7.99
N THR A 25 4.93 -7.46 6.86
CA THR A 25 4.93 -6.60 5.67
C THR A 25 3.84 -7.06 4.71
N ILE A 26 2.90 -6.17 4.40
CA ILE A 26 1.77 -6.43 3.50
C ILE A 26 1.69 -5.36 2.41
N LYS A 27 1.06 -5.70 1.28
CA LYS A 27 0.83 -4.76 0.19
C LYS A 27 -0.47 -3.99 0.45
N VAL A 28 -0.38 -2.68 0.62
CA VAL A 28 -1.53 -1.80 0.87
C VAL A 28 -1.68 -0.76 -0.23
N PRO A 29 -2.89 -0.26 -0.49
CA PRO A 29 -3.09 0.84 -1.44
C PRO A 29 -2.32 2.11 -1.07
N LEU A 30 -1.95 2.90 -2.07
CA LEU A 30 -1.19 4.15 -1.90
C LEU A 30 -1.85 5.17 -0.97
N PHE A 31 -3.19 5.17 -0.89
CA PHE A 31 -3.98 6.09 -0.06
C PHE A 31 -4.01 5.76 1.44
N ILE A 32 -3.44 4.62 1.87
CA ILE A 32 -3.32 4.26 3.28
C ILE A 32 -2.18 5.04 3.92
N ASN A 33 -2.44 5.75 5.01
CA ASN A 33 -1.44 6.52 5.74
C ASN A 33 -1.06 5.84 7.07
N THR A 34 0.10 6.21 7.61
CA THR A 34 0.51 5.76 8.95
C THR A 34 -0.50 6.26 9.98
N GLY A 35 -1.08 5.34 10.76
CA GLY A 35 -2.15 5.63 11.71
C GLY A 35 -3.55 5.21 11.24
N ASP A 36 -3.73 4.95 9.93
CA ASP A 36 -4.98 4.37 9.43
C ASP A 36 -5.14 2.93 9.93
N LYS A 37 -6.35 2.59 10.37
CA LYS A 37 -6.70 1.22 10.71
C LYS A 37 -7.11 0.47 9.45
N ILE A 38 -6.42 -0.60 9.15
CA ILE A 38 -6.72 -1.48 8.02
C ILE A 38 -7.05 -2.87 8.54
N ARG A 39 -8.01 -3.53 7.89
CA ARG A 39 -8.30 -4.94 8.08
C ARG A 39 -7.47 -5.72 7.07
N VAL A 40 -6.81 -6.76 7.57
CA VAL A 40 -5.88 -7.60 6.82
C VAL A 40 -6.34 -9.03 7.01
N ASP A 41 -6.37 -9.81 5.92
CA ASP A 41 -6.57 -11.25 6.03
C ASP A 41 -5.29 -11.90 6.56
N THR A 42 -5.35 -12.55 7.71
CA THR A 42 -4.18 -13.17 8.34
C THR A 42 -3.76 -14.49 7.68
N ARG A 43 -4.63 -15.10 6.88
CA ARG A 43 -4.34 -16.34 6.14
C ARG A 43 -3.55 -16.03 4.88
N THR A 44 -3.96 -15.01 4.12
CA THR A 44 -3.30 -14.61 2.86
C THR A 44 -2.29 -13.47 3.04
N ARG A 45 -2.33 -12.76 4.18
CA ARG A 45 -1.56 -11.53 4.44
C ARG A 45 -1.86 -10.41 3.46
N GLU A 46 -3.09 -10.37 2.97
CA GLU A 46 -3.55 -9.37 2.03
C GLU A 46 -4.39 -8.29 2.71
N TYR A 47 -4.28 -7.08 2.20
CA TYR A 47 -5.16 -5.99 2.58
C TYR A 47 -6.60 -6.35 2.20
N TYR A 48 -7.53 -6.21 3.15
CA TYR A 48 -8.96 -6.47 2.94
C TYR A 48 -9.72 -5.16 2.76
N GLU A 49 -9.68 -4.28 3.75
CA GLU A 49 -10.37 -2.99 3.72
C GLU A 49 -9.73 -1.97 4.68
N ARG A 50 -10.03 -0.68 4.51
CA ARG A 50 -9.68 0.37 5.46
C ARG A 50 -10.88 0.62 6.37
N ILE A 51 -10.66 0.49 7.67
CA ILE A 51 -11.64 0.79 8.70
C ILE A 51 -11.57 2.29 8.98
N LYS A 52 -12.71 2.98 8.87
CA LYS A 52 -12.82 4.40 9.21
C LYS A 52 -13.01 4.60 10.71
#